data_AF-A0A662E173-F1
#
_entry.id   AF-A0A662E173-F1
#
_cell.length_a   1.000
_cell.length_b   1.000
_cell.length_c   1.000
_cell.angle_alpha   90.00
_cell.angle_beta   90.00
_cell.angle_gamma   90.00
#
_symmetry.space_group_name_H-M   'P 1'
#
loop_
_entity.id
_entity.type
_entity.pdbx_description
1 polymer ?
#
loop_
_entity_poly.entity_id
_entity_poly.type
_entity_poly.pdbx_seq_one_letter_code
_entity_poly.pdbx_strand_id
1 'polypeptide(L)' 'CIEAISEKEFRLERVYKFEDILQVKHPQNNFIRDKIRQQLQVLRDKGVIEFISRGMYRKL' A
#
# COMPACT_ATOMS: atom_id res chain seq x y z
N CYS A 1 1.02 6.17 5.80
CA CYS A 1 1.39 5.73 4.44
C CYS A 1 0.20 5.75 3.47
N ILE A 2 -0.92 5.08 3.75
CA ILE A 2 -2.10 5.15 2.86
C ILE A 2 -2.88 6.46 3.02
N GLU A 3 -2.89 7.07 4.22
CA GLU A 3 -3.47 8.40 4.44
C GLU A 3 -2.82 9.52 3.61
N ALA A 4 -1.54 9.38 3.25
CA ALA A 4 -0.83 10.35 2.41
C ALA A 4 -1.28 10.32 0.93
N ILE A 5 -2.00 9.27 0.52
CA ILE A 5 -2.59 9.17 -0.81
C ILE A 5 -3.91 9.93 -0.78
N SER A 6 -3.92 11.17 -1.24
CA SER A 6 -5.13 11.99 -1.38
C SER A 6 -6.09 11.46 -2.44
N GLU A 7 -5.59 10.63 -3.36
CA GLU A 7 -6.39 10.07 -4.44
C GLU A 7 -7.33 8.98 -3.93
N LYS A 8 -8.57 9.04 -4.42
CA LYS A 8 -9.60 8.04 -4.13
C LYS A 8 -9.25 6.69 -4.77
N GLU A 9 -8.49 6.69 -5.86
CA GLU A 9 -8.00 5.48 -6.53
C GLU A 9 -6.49 5.52 -6.61
N PHE A 10 -5.82 4.40 -6.34
CA PHE A 10 -4.37 4.34 -6.36
C PHE A 10 -3.85 2.98 -6.82
N ARG A 11 -2.66 3.03 -7.42
CA ARG A 11 -1.92 1.85 -7.87
C ARG A 11 -1.02 1.31 -6.78
N LEU A 12 -0.94 -0.01 -6.67
CA LEU A 12 0.00 -0.74 -5.82
C LEU A 12 1.45 -0.33 -6.09
N GLU A 13 1.80 -0.13 -7.37
CA GLU A 13 3.13 0.33 -7.79
C GLU A 13 3.49 1.69 -7.17
N ARG A 14 2.50 2.58 -7.03
CA ARG A 14 2.71 3.88 -6.37
C ARG A 14 2.89 3.71 -4.87
N VAL A 15 2.26 2.70 -4.27
CA VAL A 15 2.52 2.34 -2.86
C VAL A 15 3.93 1.79 -2.70
N TYR A 16 4.43 1.01 -3.67
CA TYR A 16 5.83 0.56 -3.68
C TYR A 16 6.83 1.69 -3.86
N LYS A 17 6.48 2.86 -4.41
CA LYS A 17 7.40 4.02 -4.37
C LYS A 17 7.73 4.50 -2.96
N PHE A 18 6.89 4.15 -1.96
CA PHE A 18 7.21 4.40 -0.55
C PHE A 18 8.12 3.31 0.04
N GLU A 19 8.34 2.20 -0.66
CA GLU A 19 9.32 1.18 -0.28
C GLU A 19 10.70 1.78 -0.20
N ASP A 20 11.15 2.53 -1.21
CA ASP A 20 12.49 3.13 -1.23
C ASP A 20 12.71 4.02 0.01
N ILE A 21 11.69 4.81 0.38
CA ILE A 21 11.71 5.66 1.57
C ILE A 21 11.75 4.81 2.86
N LEU A 22 11.00 3.71 2.90
CA LEU A 22 10.96 2.79 4.04
C LEU A 22 12.23 1.94 4.16
N GLN A 23 12.85 1.57 3.04
CA GLN A 23 14.10 0.82 2.94
C GLN A 23 15.26 1.67 3.47
N VAL A 24 15.30 2.96 3.11
CA VAL A 24 16.28 3.91 3.68
C VAL A 24 16.11 4.04 5.19
N LYS A 25 14.87 4.05 5.71
CA LYS A 25 14.61 4.11 7.15
C LYS A 25 14.82 2.77 7.88
N HIS A 26 14.62 1.66 7.18
CA HIS A 26 14.69 0.30 7.72
C HIS A 26 15.50 -0.61 6.78
N PRO A 27 16.83 -0.42 6.70
CA PRO A 27 17.68 -1.10 5.71
C PRO A 27 17.75 -2.62 5.87
N GLN A 28 17.39 -3.16 7.05
CA GLN A 28 17.34 -4.61 7.31
C GLN A 28 16.01 -5.26 6.91
N ASN A 29 15.00 -4.49 6.50
CA ASN A 29 13.69 -5.05 6.21
C ASN A 29 13.57 -5.44 4.73
N ASN A 30 13.98 -6.66 4.40
CA ASN A 30 13.94 -7.19 3.03
C ASN A 30 12.52 -7.52 2.53
N PHE A 31 11.48 -7.36 3.37
CA PHE A 31 10.11 -7.80 3.09
C PHE A 31 9.09 -6.64 3.16
N ILE A 32 9.51 -5.41 2.85
CA ILE A 32 8.62 -4.23 2.91
C ILE A 32 7.43 -4.38 1.95
N ARG A 33 7.63 -4.92 0.73
CA ARG A 33 6.52 -5.17 -0.23
C ARG A 33 5.48 -6.13 0.33
N ASP A 34 5.92 -7.19 1.00
CA ASP A 34 5.00 -8.16 1.62
C ASP A 34 4.20 -7.51 2.74
N LYS A 35 4.86 -6.68 3.56
CA LYS A 35 4.17 -5.95 4.62
C LYS A 35 3.15 -4.94 4.08
N ILE A 36 3.47 -4.26 2.98
CA ILE A 36 2.53 -3.38 2.27
C ILE A 36 1.32 -4.15 1.78
N ARG A 37 1.53 -5.32 1.14
CA ARG A 37 0.43 -6.18 0.67
C ARG A 37 -0.44 -6.67 1.82
N GLN A 38 0.18 -7.11 2.92
CA GLN A 38 -0.52 -7.53 4.13
C GLN A 38 -1.38 -6.39 4.69
N GLN A 39 -0.84 -5.16 4.74
CA GLN A 39 -1.57 -4.01 5.25
C GLN A 39 -2.76 -3.64 4.36
N LEU A 40 -2.62 -3.72 3.03
CA LEU A 40 -3.71 -3.48 2.09
C LEU A 40 -4.83 -4.52 2.25
N GLN A 41 -4.49 -5.79 2.47
CA GLN A 41 -5.48 -6.84 2.74
C GLN A 41 -6.28 -6.52 4.02
N VAL A 42 -5.60 -6.16 5.12
CA VAL A 42 -6.28 -5.78 6.37
C VAL A 42 -7.20 -4.58 6.17
N LEU A 43 -6.79 -3.57 5.40
CA LEU A 43 -7.62 -2.40 5.13
C LEU A 43 -8.82 -2.71 4.25
N ARG A 44 -8.65 -3.62 3.29
CA ARG A 44 -9.75 -4.14 2.47
C ARG A 44 -10.75 -4.89 3.33
N ASP A 45 -10.27 -5.78 4.19
CA ASP A 45 -11.12 -6.59 5.05
C ASP A 45 -11.86 -5.73 6.10
N LYS A 46 -11.30 -4.57 6.45
CA LYS A 46 -11.95 -3.54 7.28
C LYS A 46 -12.93 -2.62 6.52
N GLY A 47 -13.07 -2.77 5.20
CA GLY A 47 -13.92 -1.92 4.37
C GLY A 47 -13.40 -0.49 4.19
N VAL A 48 -12.10 -0.25 4.39
CA VAL A 48 -11.46 1.07 4.17
C VAL A 48 -11.04 1.25 2.72
N ILE A 49 -10.69 0.15 2.04
CA ILE A 49 -10.34 0.16 0.62
C ILE A 49 -11.04 -0.99 -0.12
N GLU A 50 -11.22 -0.82 -1.42
CA GLU A 50 -11.80 -1.79 -2.34
C GLU A 50 -10.77 -2.19 -3.40
N PHE A 51 -10.72 -3.47 -3.76
CA PHE A 51 -9.90 -3.95 -4.86
C PHE A 51 -10.67 -3.81 -6.17
N ILE A 52 -10.20 -2.94 -7.07
CA ILE A 52 -10.87 -2.71 -8.37
C ILE A 52 -10.39 -3.71 -9.41
N SER A 53 -9.07 -3.82 -9.57
CA SER A 53 -8.43 -4.66 -10.58
C SER A 53 -6.96 -4.93 -10.21
N ARG A 54 -6.24 -5.71 -11.03
CA ARG A 54 -4.86 -6.14 -10.73
C ARG A 54 -3.96 -4.92 -10.41
N GLY A 55 -3.61 -4.78 -9.13
CA GLY A 55 -2.77 -3.68 -8.65
C GLY A 55 -3.48 -2.33 -8.51
N MET A 56 -4.80 -2.25 -8.64
CA MET A 56 -5.62 -1.04 -8.46
C MET A 56 -6.52 -1.18 -7.23
N TYR A 57 -6.50 -0.15 -6.39
CA TYR A 57 -7.29 -0.06 -5.17
C TYR A 57 -8.04 1.27 -5.13
N ARG A 58 -9.21 1.28 -4.50
CA ARG A 58 -10.02 2.48 -4.22
C ARG A 58 -10.16 2.67 -2.72
N LYS A 59 -10.15 3.89 -2.21
CA LYS A 59 -10.58 4.21 -0.85
C LYS A 59 -12.09 4.37 -0.79
N LEU A 60 -12.71 3.76 0.22
CA LEU A 60 -14.14 3.90 0.52
C LEU A 60 -14.37 5.09 1.46
#